data_AF-A0A6I6WSH6-F1
#
_entry.id   AF-A0A6I6WSH6-F1
#
_cell.length_a   1.000
_cell.length_b   1.000
_cell.length_c   1.000
_cell.angle_alpha   90.00
_cell.angle_beta   90.00
_cell.angle_gamma   90.00
#
_symmetry.space_group_name_H-M   'P 1'
#
loop_
_entity.id
_entity.type
_entity.pdbx_description
1 polymer ?
#
loop_
_entity_poly.entity_id
_entity_poly.type
_entity_poly.pdbx_seq_one_letter_code
_entity_poly.pdbx_strand_id
1 'polypeptide(L)'
;MFPPFARLSRGPGRRTPQQAHRLAGDGTAVLLDVRETPEWEAGHAPGALHLPLSRLVAGAPLPAAAQGRTVLAICRSGHRSRQAARLLAGRGVRAADVTGGMTAWARAGLPVTGRGGSGGVVA
;
A
#
# COMPACT_ATOMS: atom_id res chain seq x y z
N MET A 1 13.21 14.27 26.34
CA MET A 1 12.81 12.91 26.76
C MET A 1 11.99 12.29 25.64
N PHE A 2 12.62 11.56 24.72
CA PHE A 2 11.94 10.80 23.66
C PHE A 2 11.85 9.33 24.11
N PRO A 3 10.73 8.63 23.90
CA PRO A 3 10.62 7.25 24.33
C PRO A 3 11.56 6.34 23.51
N PRO A 4 12.02 5.21 24.07
CA PRO A 4 12.88 4.26 23.39
C PRO A 4 12.03 3.48 22.38
N PHE A 5 11.94 3.97 21.14
CA PHE A 5 11.32 3.20 20.08
C PHE A 5 12.16 1.96 19.81
N ALA A 6 11.65 0.84 20.30
CA ALA A 6 12.11 -0.50 20.03
C ALA A 6 12.62 -0.64 18.59
N ARG A 7 13.87 -1.12 18.46
CA ARG A 7 14.42 -1.67 17.22
C ARG A 7 13.56 -2.86 16.80
N LEU A 8 12.48 -2.60 16.07
CA LEU A 8 11.69 -3.63 15.42
C LEU A 8 11.84 -3.46 13.91
N SER A 9 12.68 -4.33 13.35
CA SER A 9 12.84 -4.69 11.94
C SER A 9 12.69 -3.58 10.89
N ARG A 10 13.79 -2.88 10.59
CA ARG A 10 13.89 -1.81 9.57
C ARG A 10 14.16 -2.35 8.15
N GLY A 11 13.39 -3.33 7.71
CA GLY A 11 13.37 -3.77 6.31
C GLY A 11 11.94 -3.74 5.78
N PRO A 12 11.72 -3.56 4.47
CA PRO A 12 10.37 -3.64 3.92
C PRO A 12 9.86 -5.06 4.12
N GLY A 13 9.08 -5.26 5.17
CA GLY A 13 8.41 -6.51 5.43
C GLY A 13 7.44 -6.81 4.29
N ARG A 14 7.21 -8.09 4.01
CA ARG A 14 6.16 -8.49 3.07
C ARG A 14 4.91 -8.87 3.86
N ARG A 15 3.74 -8.54 3.32
CA ARG A 15 2.44 -8.94 3.87
C ARG A 15 1.64 -9.67 2.80
N THR A 16 0.86 -10.67 3.20
CA THR A 16 -0.13 -11.28 2.31
C THR A 16 -1.31 -10.32 2.11
N PRO A 17 -2.13 -10.49 1.06
CA PRO A 17 -3.35 -9.68 0.90
C PRO A 17 -4.27 -9.75 2.13
N GLN A 18 -4.44 -10.92 2.74
CA GLN A 18 -5.29 -11.09 3.93
C GLN A 18 -4.73 -10.34 5.16
N GLN A 19 -3.41 -10.40 5.36
CA GLN A 19 -2.76 -9.62 6.43
C GLN A 19 -2.91 -8.12 6.17
N ALA A 20 -2.72 -7.69 4.92
CA ALA A 20 -2.83 -6.30 4.55
C ALA A 20 -4.26 -5.78 4.72
N HIS A 21 -5.27 -6.57 4.34
CA HIS A 21 -6.68 -6.26 4.56
C HIS A 21 -7.01 -6.11 6.05
N ARG A 22 -6.56 -7.05 6.89
CA ARG A 22 -6.76 -7.00 8.34
C ARG A 22 -6.16 -5.73 8.95
N LEU A 23 -4.88 -5.46 8.67
CA LEU A 23 -4.14 -4.31 9.20
C LEU A 23 -4.70 -2.96 8.70
N ALA A 24 -5.28 -2.94 7.50
CA ALA A 24 -5.96 -1.75 6.99
C ALA A 24 -7.32 -1.56 7.67
N GLY A 25 -8.08 -2.63 7.88
CA GLY A 25 -9.40 -2.60 8.50
C GLY A 25 -9.38 -2.26 9.99
N ASP A 26 -8.35 -2.66 10.73
CA ASP A 26 -8.17 -2.32 12.15
C ASP A 26 -7.43 -0.98 12.37
N GLY A 27 -7.00 -0.32 11.29
CA GLY A 27 -6.34 0.98 11.33
C GLY A 27 -4.84 0.94 11.67
N THR A 28 -4.25 -0.23 11.93
CA THR A 28 -2.82 -0.40 12.25
C THR A 28 -1.91 0.05 11.11
N ALA A 29 -2.38 -0.08 9.88
CA ALA A 29 -1.65 0.33 8.67
C ALA A 29 -2.58 1.00 7.65
N VAL A 30 -1.98 1.63 6.65
CA VAL A 30 -2.67 2.16 5.47
C VAL A 30 -2.23 1.41 4.23
N LEU A 31 -3.16 1.15 3.31
CA LEU A 31 -2.82 0.70 1.97
C LEU A 31 -2.47 1.89 1.10
N LEU A 32 -1.36 1.80 0.38
CA LEU A 32 -0.94 2.80 -0.60
C LEU A 32 -0.83 2.10 -1.96
N ASP A 33 -1.76 2.39 -2.85
CA ASP A 33 -1.70 1.92 -4.23
C ASP A 33 -0.75 2.81 -5.03
N VAL A 34 0.29 2.18 -5.57
CA VAL A 34 1.34 2.84 -6.34
C VAL A 34 1.23 2.63 -7.85
N ARG A 35 0.07 2.12 -8.31
CA ARG A 35 -0.26 2.02 -9.73
C ARG A 35 -0.60 3.39 -10.32
N GLU A 36 -0.64 3.48 -11.63
CA GLU A 36 -1.04 4.71 -12.32
C GLU A 36 -2.55 4.95 -12.22
N THR A 37 -3.01 6.18 -12.43
CA THR A 37 -4.41 6.59 -12.25
C THR A 37 -5.42 5.68 -12.98
N PRO A 38 -5.22 5.26 -14.24
CA PRO A 38 -6.19 4.41 -14.92
C PRO A 38 -6.37 3.04 -14.23
N GLU A 39 -5.30 2.45 -13.72
CA GLU A 39 -5.34 1.17 -12.99
C GLU A 39 -6.05 1.33 -11.63
N TRP A 40 -5.84 2.47 -10.97
CA TRP A 40 -6.51 2.83 -9.72
C TRP A 40 -8.02 2.99 -9.91
N GLU A 41 -8.43 3.73 -10.94
CA GLU A 41 -9.84 3.99 -11.24
C GLU A 41 -10.61 2.73 -11.63
N ALA A 42 -9.97 1.77 -12.31
CA ALA A 42 -10.56 0.49 -12.68
C ALA A 42 -10.96 -0.37 -11.47
N GLY A 43 -10.16 -0.32 -10.39
CA GLY A 43 -10.45 -1.04 -9.17
C GLY A 43 -9.27 -1.13 -8.23
N HIS A 44 -9.47 -0.83 -6.95
CA HIS A 44 -8.47 -0.84 -5.89
C HIS A 44 -9.05 -1.35 -4.56
N ALA A 45 -8.18 -1.61 -3.59
CA ALA A 45 -8.59 -2.02 -2.25
C ALA A 45 -9.35 -0.89 -1.51
N PRO A 46 -10.50 -1.15 -0.85
CA PRO A 46 -11.23 -0.13 -0.11
C PRO A 46 -10.39 0.58 0.95
N GLY A 47 -10.55 1.90 1.04
CA GLY A 47 -9.78 2.72 1.99
C GLY A 47 -8.29 2.85 1.67
N ALA A 48 -7.82 2.31 0.53
CA ALA A 48 -6.48 2.58 0.06
C ALA A 48 -6.31 4.06 -0.30
N LEU A 49 -5.07 4.52 -0.24
CA LEU A 49 -4.65 5.83 -0.71
C LEU A 49 -3.92 5.66 -2.04
N HIS A 50 -4.03 6.64 -2.93
CA HIS A 50 -3.38 6.59 -4.24
C HIS A 50 -2.15 7.51 -4.27
N LEU A 51 -1.00 6.95 -4.63
CA LEU A 51 0.21 7.70 -4.95
C LEU A 51 1.04 6.91 -5.97
N PRO A 52 0.96 7.23 -7.26
CA PRO A 52 1.70 6.53 -8.30
C PRO A 52 3.20 6.44 -7.99
N LEU A 53 3.82 5.31 -8.34
CA LEU A 53 5.26 5.10 -8.13
C LEU A 53 6.10 6.18 -8.83
N SER A 54 5.67 6.63 -10.02
CA SER A 54 6.29 7.72 -10.77
C SER A 54 6.40 9.00 -9.93
N ARG A 55 5.31 9.40 -9.28
CA ARG A 55 5.28 10.55 -8.35
C ARG A 55 6.09 10.30 -7.09
N LEU A 56 6.01 9.10 -6.53
CA LEU A 56 6.81 8.74 -5.36
C LEU A 56 8.30 8.88 -5.66
N VAL A 57 8.78 8.36 -6.79
CA VAL A 57 10.19 8.49 -7.24
C VAL A 57 10.58 9.95 -7.43
N ALA A 58 9.69 10.78 -8.01
CA ALA A 58 9.90 12.21 -8.18
C ALA A 58 9.95 13.03 -6.87
N GLY A 59 9.80 12.38 -5.71
CA GLY A 59 9.91 13.04 -4.40
C GLY A 59 8.59 13.55 -3.85
N ALA A 60 7.45 13.16 -4.44
CA ALA A 60 6.14 13.55 -3.91
C ALA A 60 5.99 13.10 -2.45
N PRO A 61 5.40 13.95 -1.59
CA PRO A 61 5.12 13.60 -0.22
C PRO A 61 4.05 12.51 -0.14
N LEU A 62 4.04 11.77 0.97
CA LEU A 62 2.96 10.85 1.27
C LEU A 62 1.64 11.62 1.47
N PRO A 63 0.49 11.00 1.14
CA PRO A 63 -0.80 11.56 1.51
C PRO A 63 -0.87 11.79 3.02
N ALA A 64 -1.53 12.87 3.46
CA ALA A 64 -1.64 13.23 4.88
C ALA A 64 -2.17 12.06 5.74
N ALA A 65 -3.14 11.30 5.23
CA ALA A 65 -3.72 10.13 5.89
C ALA A 65 -2.74 8.96 6.10
N ALA A 66 -1.58 8.96 5.43
CA ALA A 66 -0.51 7.98 5.58
C ALA A 66 0.63 8.43 6.50
N GLN A 67 0.68 9.72 6.86
CA GLN A 67 1.76 10.25 7.69
C GLN A 67 1.71 9.66 9.11
N GLY A 68 2.87 9.27 9.64
CA GLY A 68 3.00 8.64 10.97
C GLY A 68 2.51 7.19 11.07
N ARG A 69 1.88 6.65 10.03
CA ARG A 69 1.31 5.30 10.00
C ARG A 69 2.23 4.31 9.26
N THR A 70 2.00 3.03 9.48
CA THR A 70 2.67 1.99 8.69
C THR A 70 2.04 1.93 7.30
N VAL A 71 2.86 1.99 6.24
CA VAL A 71 2.41 2.00 4.85
C VAL A 71 2.56 0.62 4.23
N LEU A 72 1.48 0.06 3.71
CA LEU A 72 1.45 -1.16 2.93
C LEU A 72 1.33 -0.79 1.44
N ALA A 73 2.45 -0.78 0.74
CA ALA A 73 2.48 -0.50 -0.69
C ALA A 73 1.87 -1.68 -1.47
N ILE A 74 0.93 -1.40 -2.35
CA ILE A 74 0.32 -2.37 -3.25
C ILE A 74 0.43 -1.88 -4.69
N CYS A 75 0.69 -2.80 -5.62
CA CYS A 75 0.68 -2.51 -7.05
C CYS A 75 -0.07 -3.63 -7.77
N ARG A 76 0.08 -3.79 -9.09
CA ARG A 76 -0.59 -4.88 -9.82
C ARG A 76 -0.15 -6.28 -9.35
N SER A 77 1.15 -6.59 -9.43
CA SER A 77 1.70 -7.95 -9.21
C SER A 77 2.73 -8.08 -8.09
N GLY A 78 3.16 -6.98 -7.47
CA GLY A 78 4.14 -6.99 -6.37
C GLY A 78 5.54 -6.44 -6.70
N HIS A 79 5.84 -6.12 -7.97
CA HIS A 79 7.16 -5.58 -8.36
C HIS A 79 7.32 -4.10 -7.99
N ARG A 80 6.41 -3.23 -8.47
CA ARG A 80 6.41 -1.79 -8.19
C ARG A 80 6.24 -1.48 -6.70
N SER A 81 5.42 -2.24 -5.99
CA SER A 81 5.18 -2.06 -4.55
C SER A 81 6.42 -2.34 -3.71
N ARG A 82 7.24 -3.33 -4.10
CA ARG A 82 8.52 -3.60 -3.42
C ARG A 82 9.52 -2.46 -3.59
N GLN A 83 9.56 -1.86 -4.79
CA GLN A 83 10.35 -0.65 -5.02
C GLN A 83 9.82 0.52 -4.18
N ALA A 84 8.51 0.74 -4.16
CA ALA A 84 7.90 1.78 -3.34
C ALA A 84 8.20 1.60 -1.84
N ALA A 85 8.06 0.39 -1.31
CA ALA A 85 8.35 0.10 0.09
C ALA A 85 9.82 0.38 0.45
N ARG A 86 10.76 0.05 -0.44
CA ARG A 86 12.18 0.40 -0.26
C ARG A 86 12.42 1.91 -0.27
N LEU A 87 11.82 2.64 -1.21
CA LEU A 87 11.94 4.10 -1.28
C LEU A 87 11.38 4.77 -0.02
N LEU A 88 10.22 4.31 0.45
CA LEU A 88 9.59 4.81 1.67
C LEU A 88 10.43 4.50 2.92
N ALA A 89 10.97 3.28 3.02
CA ALA A 89 11.89 2.92 4.10
C ALA A 89 13.15 3.81 4.11
N GLY A 90 13.70 4.12 2.93
CA GLY A 90 14.81 5.07 2.79
C GLY A 90 14.47 6.50 3.24
N ARG A 91 13.18 6.88 3.22
CA ARG A 91 12.66 8.14 3.76
C ARG A 91 12.28 8.08 5.24
N GLY A 92 12.62 6.99 5.93
CA GLY A 92 12.29 6.79 7.34
C GLY A 92 10.83 6.38 7.62
N VAL A 93 10.06 6.07 6.57
CA VAL A 93 8.67 5.62 6.71
C VAL A 93 8.66 4.12 7.00
N ARG A 94 7.85 3.68 7.97
CA ARG A 94 7.57 2.26 8.19
C ARG A 94 6.77 1.73 7.00
N ALA A 95 7.41 1.02 6.09
CA ALA A 95 6.78 0.54 4.87
C ALA A 95 6.97 -0.97 4.66
N ALA A 96 5.98 -1.59 4.01
CA ALA A 96 5.94 -3.00 3.64
C ALA A 96 5.25 -3.16 2.28
N ASP A 97 5.53 -4.24 1.54
CA ASP A 97 4.82 -4.55 0.29
C ASP A 97 3.77 -5.65 0.47
N VAL A 98 2.66 -5.51 -0.28
CA VAL A 98 1.67 -6.57 -0.41
C VAL A 98 2.11 -7.56 -1.48
N THR A 99 2.27 -8.81 -1.07
CA THR A 99 2.71 -9.92 -1.91
C THR A 99 1.69 -10.22 -3.00
N GLY A 100 2.14 -10.27 -4.25
CA GLY A 100 1.28 -10.55 -5.40
C GLY A 100 0.35 -9.40 -5.81
N GLY A 101 0.42 -8.25 -5.12
CA GLY A 101 -0.31 -7.05 -5.48
C GLY A 101 -1.83 -7.20 -5.49
N MET A 102 -2.49 -6.34 -6.26
CA MET A 102 -3.94 -6.37 -6.49
C MET A 102 -4.39 -7.65 -7.19
N THR A 103 -3.54 -8.30 -7.99
CA THR A 103 -3.88 -9.62 -8.57
C THR A 103 -4.09 -10.66 -7.48
N ALA A 104 -3.19 -10.74 -6.50
CA ALA A 104 -3.36 -11.66 -5.37
C ALA A 104 -4.48 -11.21 -4.42
N TRP A 105 -4.72 -9.90 -4.30
CA TRP A 105 -5.86 -9.35 -3.55
C TRP A 105 -7.20 -9.84 -4.12
N ALA A 106 -7.42 -9.68 -5.42
CA ALA A 106 -8.64 -10.15 -6.08
C ALA A 106 -8.76 -11.68 -6.04
N ARG A 107 -7.67 -12.42 -6.26
CA ARG A 107 -7.67 -13.89 -6.13
C ARG A 107 -7.98 -14.38 -4.72
N ALA A 108 -7.67 -13.59 -3.70
CA ALA A 108 -8.03 -13.89 -2.32
C ALA A 108 -9.50 -13.58 -2.00
N GLY A 109 -10.31 -13.15 -2.97
CA GLY A 109 -11.72 -12.79 -2.78
C GLY A 109 -11.92 -11.53 -1.93
N LEU A 110 -10.89 -10.70 -1.80
CA LEU A 110 -10.96 -9.50 -0.98
C LEU A 110 -11.73 -8.38 -1.71
N PRO A 111 -12.40 -7.49 -0.96
CA PRO A 111 -13.20 -6.41 -1.55
C PRO A 111 -12.40 -5.51 -2.50
N VAL A 112 -12.99 -5.13 -3.65
CA VAL A 112 -12.41 -4.19 -4.61
C VAL A 112 -13.45 -3.11 -4.92
N THR A 113 -13.03 -1.85 -4.86
CA THR A 113 -13.86 -0.68 -5.17
C THR A 113 -13.27 0.07 -6.37
N GLY A 114 -14.12 0.55 -7.27
CA GLY A 114 -13.74 1.35 -8.44
C GLY A 114 -14.71 2.51 -8.64
N ARG A 115 -14.56 3.26 -9.74
CA ARG A 115 -15.44 4.38 -10.12
C ARG A 115 -16.83 3.85 -10.56
N GLY A 116 -17.58 3.26 -9.63
CA GLY A 116 -18.88 2.63 -9.89
C GLY A 116 -19.53 1.91 -8.68
N GLY A 117 -18.88 1.86 -7.52
CA GLY A 117 -19.35 1.03 -6.40
C GLY A 117 -18.91 -0.42 -6.53
N SER A 118 -19.37 -1.27 -5.59
CA SER A 118 -18.94 -2.66 -5.39
C SER A 118 -18.81 -3.45 -6.70
N GLY A 119 -17.59 -3.79 -7.12
CA GLY A 119 -17.36 -4.50 -8.39
C GLY A 119 -16.19 -4.03 -9.25
N GLY A 120 -15.22 -3.29 -8.70
CA GLY A 120 -14.02 -2.88 -9.46
C GLY A 120 -13.23 -4.09 -9.97
N VAL A 121 -12.69 -3.98 -11.19
CA VAL A 121 -11.86 -5.03 -11.81
C VAL A 121 -10.39 -4.68 -11.61
N VAL A 122 -9.58 -5.67 -11.24
CA VAL A 122 -8.13 -5.48 -11.19
C VAL A 122 -7.58 -5.50 -12.62
N ALA A 123 -7.31 -4.31 -13.14
CA ALA A 123 -6.53 -4.10 -14.36
C ALA A 123 -5.03 -4.36 -14.13
#